data_AF-A0A7X9J3X0-F1
#
_entry.id   AF-A0A7X9J3X0-F1
#
_cell.length_a   1.000
_cell.length_b   1.000
_cell.length_c   1.000
_cell.angle_alpha   90.00
_cell.angle_beta   90.00
_cell.angle_gamma   90.00
#
_symmetry.space_group_name_H-M   'P 1'
#
loop_
_entity.id
_entity.type
_entity.pdbx_description
1 polymer ?
#
loop_
_entity_poly.entity_id
_entity_poly.type
_entity_poly.pdbx_seq_one_letter_code
_entity_poly.pdbx_strand_id
1 'polypeptide(L)'
;MTVLALCVPLKQALARTAVTPASEPSASLTSLPIHFEPNRGQTDERAMFIARGAGYAMYLSRDAIVMTLKKQDKASKSPPVHRLGRPGKPVTDSVRIELLDANENAVLEGDHQLESRSHYFKGNDPSRYLLNIPNYRAVKCRGIYKGIDLVYYG
;
A
#
# COMPACT_ATOMS: atom_id res chain seq x y z
N MET A 1 0.16 -26.89 9.14
CA MET A 1 0.33 -25.42 9.11
C MET A 1 0.32 -25.02 7.65
N THR A 2 -0.84 -24.63 7.14
CA THR A 2 -1.05 -24.41 5.70
C THR A 2 -1.09 -22.90 5.46
N VAL A 3 -0.14 -22.39 4.70
CA VAL A 3 0.00 -20.97 4.36
C VAL A 3 -0.58 -20.79 2.95
N LEU A 4 -1.62 -19.97 2.81
CA LEU A 4 -2.08 -19.52 1.49
C LEU A 4 -1.25 -18.29 1.11
N ALA A 5 -0.31 -18.48 0.18
CA ALA A 5 0.55 -17.41 -0.31
C ALA A 5 0.05 -16.93 -1.68
N LEU A 6 -0.21 -15.63 -1.82
CA LEU A 6 -0.44 -14.98 -3.10
C LEU A 6 0.92 -14.43 -3.59
N CYS A 7 1.62 -15.19 -4.43
CA CYS A 7 2.96 -14.83 -4.95
C CYS A 7 2.96 -14.81 -6.48
N VAL A 8 3.53 -13.75 -7.08
CA VAL A 8 3.86 -13.70 -8.52
C VAL A 8 5.38 -13.83 -8.67
N PRO A 9 5.92 -14.78 -9.45
CA PRO A 9 7.36 -14.93 -9.60
C PRO A 9 7.90 -14.03 -10.73
N LEU A 10 9.01 -13.33 -10.48
CA LEU A 10 9.79 -12.65 -11.50
C LEU A 10 11.02 -13.52 -11.84
N LYS A 11 11.12 -14.00 -13.09
CA LYS A 11 12.31 -14.69 -13.59
C LYS A 11 13.42 -13.68 -13.85
N GLN A 12 14.62 -13.92 -13.31
CA GLN A 12 15.83 -13.15 -13.66
C GLN A 12 16.70 -13.96 -14.62
N ALA A 13 17.13 -13.33 -15.71
CA ALA A 13 18.19 -13.82 -16.59
C ALA A 13 19.40 -12.88 -16.46
N LEU A 14 20.58 -13.45 -16.24
CA LEU A 14 21.85 -12.75 -16.15
C LEU A 14 22.39 -12.46 -17.55
N ALA A 15 22.71 -11.20 -17.83
CA ALA A 15 23.65 -10.84 -18.89
C ALA A 15 24.52 -9.67 -18.42
N ARG A 16 25.84 -9.86 -18.49
CA ARG A 16 26.85 -8.82 -18.26
C ARG A 16 27.26 -8.23 -19.61
N THR A 17 27.09 -6.92 -19.78
CA THR A 17 27.91 -6.09 -20.69
C THR A 17 27.99 -4.68 -20.10
N ALA A 18 29.17 -4.06 -20.18
CA ALA A 18 29.48 -2.78 -19.56
C ALA A 18 29.45 -1.59 -20.54
N VAL A 19 29.25 -0.41 -19.94
CA VAL A 19 29.66 0.97 -20.31
C VAL A 19 28.76 1.82 -21.23
N THR A 20 28.15 2.85 -20.61
CA THR A 20 28.07 4.29 -20.99
C THR A 20 27.41 4.99 -19.78
N PRO A 21 27.83 6.19 -19.29
CA PRO A 21 27.08 6.88 -18.24
C PRO A 21 25.82 7.50 -18.85
N ALA A 22 24.83 6.65 -19.10
CA ALA A 22 23.47 7.07 -19.39
C ALA A 22 22.89 7.64 -18.09
N SER A 23 22.15 8.75 -18.22
CA SER A 23 21.41 9.43 -17.16
C SER A 23 20.97 8.47 -16.06
N GLU A 24 21.31 8.75 -14.81
CA GLU A 24 20.77 7.97 -13.70
C GLU A 24 19.25 7.89 -13.88
N PRO A 25 18.68 6.67 -13.92
CA PRO A 25 17.24 6.55 -14.00
C PRO A 25 16.72 7.20 -12.73
N SER A 26 16.09 8.36 -12.87
CA SER A 26 15.22 8.92 -11.84
C SER A 26 14.38 7.74 -11.36
N ALA A 27 14.60 7.32 -10.11
CA ALA A 27 13.92 6.17 -9.54
C ALA A 27 12.44 6.36 -9.85
N SER A 28 11.92 5.53 -10.76
CA SER A 28 10.55 5.70 -11.18
C SER A 28 9.70 5.42 -9.96
N LEU A 29 9.15 6.48 -9.34
CA LEU A 29 8.25 6.40 -8.18
C LEU A 29 7.05 5.46 -8.46
N THR A 30 6.85 5.10 -9.72
CA THR A 30 5.89 4.13 -10.25
C THR A 30 6.11 2.68 -9.81
N SER A 31 7.28 2.30 -9.27
CA SER A 31 7.59 0.92 -8.88
C SER A 31 8.05 0.74 -7.42
N LEU A 32 7.65 1.63 -6.51
CA LEU A 32 7.97 1.43 -5.10
C LEU A 32 7.30 0.12 -4.61
N PRO A 33 8.05 -0.81 -3.99
CA PRO A 33 7.47 -2.01 -3.41
C PRO A 33 6.33 -1.63 -2.47
N ILE A 34 5.25 -2.42 -2.49
CA ILE A 34 4.15 -2.22 -1.56
C ILE A 34 4.73 -2.48 -0.16
N HIS A 35 4.47 -1.59 0.77
CA HIS A 35 4.83 -1.78 2.16
C HIS A 35 3.63 -1.44 3.03
N PHE A 36 3.57 -2.11 4.16
CA PHE A 36 2.49 -1.93 5.13
C PHE A 36 2.95 -1.07 6.29
N GLU A 37 2.06 -0.25 6.80
CA GLU A 37 2.24 0.55 7.99
C GLU A 37 1.06 0.34 8.94
N PRO A 38 1.30 0.25 10.27
CA PRO A 38 0.24 0.12 11.24
C PRO A 38 -0.57 1.41 11.29
N ASN A 39 -1.89 1.31 11.44
CA ASN A 39 -2.73 2.46 11.65
C ASN A 39 -2.57 2.98 13.09
N ARG A 40 -1.96 4.15 13.21
CA ARG A 40 -1.79 4.96 14.43
C ARG A 40 -2.62 6.25 14.36
N GLY A 41 -3.70 6.26 13.57
CA GLY A 41 -4.56 7.42 13.34
C GLY A 41 -4.30 8.11 12.00
N GLN A 42 -3.67 7.45 11.02
CA GLN A 42 -3.58 7.95 9.65
C GLN A 42 -4.98 8.05 9.01
N THR A 43 -5.83 7.06 9.25
CA THR A 43 -7.18 6.87 8.66
C THR A 43 -8.18 6.34 9.70
N ASP A 44 -9.41 6.00 9.28
CA ASP A 44 -10.45 5.35 10.09
C ASP A 44 -9.89 4.17 10.91
N GLU A 45 -10.31 4.06 12.17
CA GLU A 45 -9.77 3.10 13.14
C GLU A 45 -10.04 1.63 12.80
N ARG A 46 -11.00 1.34 11.91
CA ARG A 46 -11.28 -0.03 11.45
C ARG A 46 -10.12 -0.63 10.68
N ALA A 47 -9.32 0.20 10.01
CA ALA A 47 -8.10 -0.26 9.37
C ALA A 47 -7.01 -0.50 10.43
N MET A 48 -6.43 -1.68 10.44
CA MET A 48 -5.30 -2.03 11.32
C MET A 48 -3.96 -1.79 10.63
N PHE A 49 -3.88 -2.08 9.33
CA PHE A 49 -2.72 -1.81 8.48
C PHE A 49 -3.13 -1.11 7.20
N ILE A 50 -2.20 -0.32 6.67
CA ILE A 50 -2.38 0.51 5.48
C ILE A 50 -1.22 0.23 4.53
N ALA A 51 -1.50 0.12 3.24
CA ALA A 51 -0.48 0.22 2.20
C ALA A 51 -0.88 1.32 1.21
N ARG A 52 0.08 2.14 0.77
CA ARG A 52 -0.18 3.29 -0.11
C ARG A 52 0.87 3.38 -1.20
N GLY A 53 0.41 3.80 -2.38
CA GLY A 53 1.26 4.11 -3.52
C GLY A 53 0.68 5.23 -4.37
N ALA A 54 1.38 5.62 -5.43
CA ALA A 54 1.00 6.75 -6.28
C ALA A 54 -0.45 6.66 -6.85
N GLY A 55 -0.91 5.43 -7.11
CA GLY A 55 -2.22 5.15 -7.73
C GLY A 55 -3.20 4.35 -6.87
N TYR A 56 -2.83 3.94 -5.65
CA TYR A 56 -3.69 3.07 -4.84
C TYR A 56 -3.54 3.32 -3.33
N ALA A 57 -4.54 2.87 -2.59
CA ALA A 57 -4.43 2.64 -1.15
C ALA A 57 -5.15 1.34 -0.80
N MET A 58 -4.58 0.54 0.09
CA MET A 58 -5.18 -0.66 0.67
C MET A 58 -5.29 -0.50 2.19
N TYR A 59 -6.39 -0.99 2.74
CA TYR A 59 -6.71 -0.94 4.17
C TYR A 59 -7.08 -2.36 4.60
N LEU A 60 -6.34 -2.89 5.57
CA LEU A 60 -6.54 -4.23 6.11
C LEU A 60 -7.23 -4.14 7.46
N SER A 61 -8.38 -4.78 7.61
CA SER A 61 -9.01 -5.09 8.90
C SER A 61 -8.87 -6.59 9.19
N ARG A 62 -9.47 -7.07 10.28
CA ARG A 62 -9.44 -8.49 10.63
C ARG A 62 -10.12 -9.38 9.59
N ASP A 63 -11.19 -8.87 9.01
CA ASP A 63 -12.17 -9.59 8.21
C ASP A 63 -12.30 -9.05 6.77
N ALA A 64 -11.65 -7.92 6.45
CA ALA A 64 -11.81 -7.30 5.15
C ALA A 64 -10.56 -6.58 4.65
N ILE A 65 -10.51 -6.48 3.33
CA ILE A 65 -9.53 -5.70 2.59
C ILE A 65 -10.32 -4.68 1.78
N VAL A 66 -10.00 -3.40 1.95
CA VAL A 66 -10.55 -2.34 1.10
C VAL A 66 -9.41 -1.75 0.28
N MET A 67 -9.53 -1.77 -1.04
CA MET A 67 -8.58 -1.17 -1.96
C MET A 67 -9.25 -0.07 -2.76
N THR A 68 -8.63 1.10 -2.84
CA THR A 68 -9.04 2.20 -3.71
C THR A 68 -8.00 2.40 -4.80
N LEU A 69 -8.42 2.49 -6.05
CA LEU A 69 -7.58 2.73 -7.22
C LEU A 69 -7.93 4.08 -7.85
N LYS A 70 -6.94 4.93 -8.08
CA LYS A 70 -7.15 6.17 -8.84
C LYS A 70 -7.32 5.83 -10.31
N LYS A 71 -8.40 6.27 -10.92
CA LYS A 71 -8.57 6.16 -12.37
C LYS A 71 -7.48 6.99 -13.04
N GLN A 72 -6.69 6.36 -13.89
CA GLN A 72 -5.78 7.09 -14.77
C GLN A 72 -6.63 7.75 -15.86
N ASP A 73 -6.73 9.07 -15.81
CA ASP A 73 -7.28 9.83 -16.92
C ASP A 73 -6.36 9.60 -18.11
N LYS A 74 -6.83 8.86 -19.13
CA LYS A 74 -6.15 8.85 -20.42
C LYS A 74 -6.10 10.30 -20.87
N ALA A 75 -4.90 10.87 -20.92
CA ALA A 75 -4.67 12.26 -21.26
C ALA A 75 -5.57 12.67 -22.44
N SER A 76 -6.55 13.53 -22.16
CA SER A 76 -7.12 14.37 -23.19
C SER A 76 -5.95 15.09 -23.83
N LYS A 77 -5.76 14.95 -25.15
CA LYS A 77 -4.67 15.56 -25.93
C LYS A 77 -4.82 17.09 -26.06
N SER A 78 -5.36 17.75 -25.06
CA SER A 78 -5.63 19.18 -25.07
C SER A 78 -4.96 19.81 -23.85
N PRO A 79 -4.17 20.88 -24.01
CA PRO A 79 -3.58 21.59 -22.87
C PRO A 79 -4.70 22.06 -21.93
N PRO A 80 -4.50 22.00 -20.61
CA PRO A 80 -5.45 22.58 -19.67
C PRO A 80 -5.43 24.09 -19.89
N VAL A 81 -6.47 24.62 -20.53
CA VAL A 81 -6.80 26.04 -20.42
C VAL A 81 -7.01 26.28 -18.93
N HIS A 82 -6.16 27.10 -18.31
CA HIS A 82 -6.31 27.55 -16.93
C HIS A 82 -7.63 28.32 -16.78
N ARG A 83 -8.74 27.59 -16.68
CA ARG A 83 -9.94 28.11 -16.02
C ARG A 83 -9.64 28.00 -14.53
N LEU A 84 -9.87 29.08 -13.76
CA LEU A 84 -9.89 29.07 -12.30
C LEU A 84 -11.05 28.19 -11.75
N GLY A 85 -11.18 26.97 -12.26
CA GLY A 85 -12.12 25.96 -11.81
C GLY A 85 -11.38 24.99 -10.92
N ARG A 86 -11.95 24.72 -9.74
CA ARG A 86 -11.48 23.72 -8.78
C ARG A 86 -11.01 22.45 -9.53
N PRO A 87 -9.84 21.88 -9.21
CA PRO A 87 -9.48 20.56 -9.71
C PRO A 87 -10.63 19.60 -9.39
N GLY A 88 -11.11 18.90 -10.42
CA GLY A 88 -12.17 17.91 -10.26
C GLY A 88 -11.76 16.86 -9.22
N LYS A 89 -12.71 16.40 -8.41
CA LYS A 89 -12.43 15.36 -7.41
C LYS A 89 -11.89 14.12 -8.15
N PRO A 90 -10.73 13.56 -7.75
CA PRO A 90 -10.20 12.36 -8.37
C PRO A 90 -11.26 11.26 -8.35
N VAL A 91 -11.52 10.64 -9.50
CA VAL A 91 -12.41 9.47 -9.58
C VAL A 91 -11.60 8.26 -9.11
N THR A 92 -12.11 7.60 -8.07
CA THR A 92 -11.48 6.39 -7.50
C THR A 92 -12.47 5.23 -7.58
N ASP A 93 -12.02 4.11 -8.15
CA ASP A 93 -12.72 2.83 -8.04
C ASP A 93 -12.36 2.17 -6.72
N SER A 94 -13.27 1.40 -6.14
CA SER A 94 -13.05 0.69 -4.88
C SER A 94 -13.39 -0.80 -5.01
N VAL A 95 -12.54 -1.65 -4.45
CA VAL A 95 -12.75 -3.09 -4.32
C VAL A 95 -12.73 -3.44 -2.84
N ARG A 96 -13.73 -4.22 -2.41
CA ARG A 96 -13.79 -4.77 -1.06
C ARG A 96 -13.80 -6.30 -1.14
N ILE A 97 -12.92 -6.92 -0.38
CA ILE A 97 -12.86 -8.37 -0.18
C ILE A 97 -13.22 -8.63 1.27
N GLU A 98 -14.19 -9.50 1.51
CA GLU A 98 -14.59 -9.93 2.85
C GLU A 98 -14.20 -11.39 3.05
N LEU A 99 -13.67 -11.68 4.23
CA LEU A 99 -13.31 -13.00 4.71
C LEU A 99 -14.49 -13.53 5.52
N LEU A 100 -15.36 -14.27 4.85
CA LEU A 100 -16.55 -14.86 5.48
C LEU A 100 -16.13 -15.82 6.59
N ASP A 101 -16.81 -15.74 7.74
CA ASP A 101 -16.52 -16.56 8.93
C ASP A 101 -15.09 -16.40 9.48
N ALA A 102 -14.44 -15.27 9.18
CA ALA A 102 -13.16 -14.92 9.76
C ALA A 102 -13.25 -14.85 11.29
N ASN A 103 -12.22 -15.37 11.96
CA ASN A 103 -12.09 -15.25 13.41
C ASN A 103 -11.96 -13.77 13.80
N GLU A 104 -12.97 -13.22 14.47
CA GLU A 104 -12.96 -11.83 14.96
C GLU A 104 -11.82 -11.53 15.93
N ASN A 105 -11.22 -12.56 16.54
CA ASN A 105 -10.09 -12.44 17.45
C ASN A 105 -8.73 -12.66 16.76
N ALA A 106 -8.70 -12.78 15.44
CA ALA A 106 -7.46 -12.92 14.69
C ALA A 106 -6.52 -11.72 14.94
N VAL A 107 -5.23 -12.03 15.06
CA VAL A 107 -4.20 -11.03 15.39
C VAL A 107 -3.45 -10.66 14.11
N LEU A 108 -3.52 -9.38 13.73
CA LEU A 108 -2.73 -8.82 12.63
C LEU A 108 -1.45 -8.22 13.19
N GLU A 109 -0.31 -8.67 12.68
CA GLU A 109 1.01 -8.17 13.04
C GLU A 109 1.83 -7.83 11.79
N GLY A 110 2.63 -6.78 11.87
CA GLY A 110 3.58 -6.44 10.81
C GLY A 110 4.72 -7.44 10.85
N ASP A 111 5.10 -7.96 9.69
CA ASP A 111 6.15 -8.95 9.54
C ASP A 111 7.26 -8.43 8.61
N HIS A 112 8.51 -8.82 8.92
CA HIS A 112 9.72 -8.32 8.25
C HIS A 112 9.76 -6.78 8.17
N GLN A 113 9.97 -6.13 9.32
CA GLN A 113 10.09 -4.67 9.40
C GLN A 113 11.19 -4.15 8.47
N LEU A 114 10.89 -3.09 7.73
CA LEU A 114 11.80 -2.38 6.85
C LEU A 114 12.57 -1.29 7.62
N GLU A 115 13.70 -0.89 7.06
CA GLU A 115 14.46 0.28 7.54
C GLU A 115 13.71 1.58 7.27
N SER A 116 12.86 1.60 6.23
CA SER A 116 12.05 2.77 5.88
C SER A 116 10.97 3.06 6.94
N ARG A 117 10.66 4.34 7.07
CA ARG A 117 9.62 4.85 7.98
C ARG A 117 8.77 5.90 7.28
N SER A 118 7.50 5.93 7.65
CA SER A 118 6.54 6.93 7.19
C SER A 118 6.37 8.05 8.21
N HIS A 119 6.14 9.26 7.70
CA HIS A 119 5.85 10.46 8.48
C HIS A 119 4.63 11.18 7.90
N TYR A 120 3.72 11.60 8.76
CA TYR A 120 2.47 12.28 8.41
C TYR A 120 2.43 13.66 9.04
N PHE A 121 2.46 14.68 8.19
CA PHE A 121 2.36 16.08 8.57
C PHE A 121 0.95 16.59 8.31
N LYS A 122 0.05 16.43 9.28
CA LYS A 122 -1.36 16.82 9.15
C LYS A 122 -1.56 18.30 9.50
N GLY A 123 -1.63 19.16 8.47
CA GLY A 123 -1.82 20.61 8.62
C GLY A 123 -0.60 21.29 9.24
N ASN A 124 -0.80 22.47 9.84
CA ASN A 124 0.30 23.30 10.36
C ASN A 124 0.57 23.13 11.86
N ASP A 125 -0.08 22.18 12.53
CA ASP A 125 0.08 21.92 13.97
C ASP A 125 1.01 20.69 14.18
N PRO A 126 2.25 20.89 14.67
CA PRO A 126 3.19 19.80 14.88
C PRO A 126 2.75 18.75 15.90
N SER A 127 1.86 19.10 16.84
CA SER A 127 1.33 18.15 17.82
C SER A 127 0.48 17.04 17.18
N ARG A 128 0.02 17.26 15.94
CA ARG A 128 -0.77 16.30 15.16
C ARG A 128 0.07 15.51 14.17
N TYR A 129 1.39 15.66 14.19
CA TYR A 129 2.27 14.91 13.30
C TYR A 129 2.43 13.48 13.81
N LEU A 130 2.32 12.52 12.90
CA LEU A 130 2.65 11.13 13.20
C LEU A 130 4.02 10.85 12.60
N LEU A 131 5.03 10.67 13.43
CA LEU A 131 6.40 10.46 13.00
C LEU A 131 6.83 9.02 13.28
N ASN A 132 7.84 8.55 12.53
CA ASN A 132 8.49 7.26 12.77
C ASN A 132 7.52 6.08 12.76
N ILE A 133 6.57 6.07 11.82
CA ILE A 133 5.70 4.92 11.62
C ILE A 133 6.53 3.84 10.90
N PRO A 134 6.71 2.65 11.50
CA PRO A 134 7.48 1.58 10.87
C PRO A 134 6.79 1.06 9.62
N ASN A 135 7.58 0.66 8.63
CA ASN A 135 7.08 -0.05 7.46
C ASN A 135 7.41 -1.54 7.54
N TYR A 136 6.60 -2.38 6.92
CA TYR A 136 6.73 -3.84 6.92
C TYR A 136 6.59 -4.38 5.51
N ARG A 137 7.30 -5.46 5.19
CA ARG A 137 7.15 -6.17 3.90
C ARG A 137 5.88 -7.01 3.84
N ALA A 138 5.37 -7.43 4.99
CA ALA A 138 4.18 -8.25 5.07
C ALA A 138 3.32 -7.92 6.30
N VAL A 139 2.07 -8.35 6.27
CA VAL A 139 1.18 -8.38 7.44
C VAL A 139 0.70 -9.82 7.61
N LYS A 140 0.96 -10.39 8.77
CA LYS A 140 0.52 -11.73 9.14
C LYS A 140 -0.74 -11.63 10.01
N CYS A 141 -1.81 -12.28 9.55
CA CYS A 141 -3.04 -12.48 10.29
C CYS A 141 -3.06 -13.91 10.84
N ARG A 142 -2.86 -14.06 12.15
CA ARG A 142 -2.78 -15.37 12.81
C ARG A 142 -4.15 -15.91 13.16
N GLY A 143 -4.38 -17.18 12.85
CA GLY A 143 -5.60 -17.90 13.21
C GLY A 143 -6.85 -17.27 12.61
N ILE A 144 -6.77 -16.77 11.37
CA ILE A 144 -7.91 -16.18 10.65
C ILE A 144 -9.03 -17.21 10.45
N TYR A 145 -8.65 -18.47 10.26
CA TYR A 145 -9.52 -19.64 10.33
C TYR A 145 -8.85 -20.71 11.17
N LYS A 146 -9.60 -21.76 11.52
CA LYS A 146 -9.10 -22.88 12.31
C LYS A 146 -7.87 -23.52 11.64
N GLY A 147 -6.70 -23.30 12.22
CA GLY A 147 -5.42 -23.84 11.75
C GLY A 147 -4.81 -23.12 10.53
N ILE A 148 -5.34 -21.95 10.15
CA ILE A 148 -4.91 -21.18 8.98
C ILE A 148 -4.46 -19.79 9.43
N ASP A 149 -3.25 -19.41 8.99
CA ASP A 149 -2.75 -18.04 9.01
C ASP A 149 -2.88 -17.46 7.59
N LEU A 150 -3.22 -16.17 7.49
CA LEU A 150 -3.20 -15.43 6.23
C LEU A 150 -2.04 -14.44 6.25
N VAL A 151 -1.31 -14.32 5.14
CA VAL A 151 -0.21 -13.37 5.02
C VAL A 151 -0.43 -12.50 3.79
N TYR A 152 -0.39 -11.18 4.00
CA TYR A 152 -0.39 -10.19 2.94
C TYR A 152 1.04 -9.78 2.63
N TYR A 153 1.46 -9.89 1.38
CA TYR A 153 2.78 -9.47 0.91
C TYR A 153 2.69 -8.18 0.10
N GLY A 154 3.79 -7.44 0.08
CA GLY A 154 3.96 -6.25 -0.74
C GLY A 154 5.15 -6.29 -1.70
#